data_AF-A0A4Y2LVK1-F1
#
_entry.id   AF-A0A4Y2LVK1-F1
#
_cell.length_a   1.000
_cell.length_b   1.000
_cell.length_c   1.000
_cell.angle_alpha   90.00
_cell.angle_beta   90.00
_cell.angle_gamma   90.00
#
_symmetry.space_group_name_H-M   'P 1'
#
loop_
_entity.id
_entity.type
_entity.pdbx_description
1 polymer ?
#
loop_
_entity_poly.entity_id
_entity_poly.type
_entity_poly.pdbx_seq_one_letter_code
_entity_poly.pdbx_strand_id
1 'polypeptide(L)'
;MWGFKVIAMLLGLQGGNTKYPCFLCEWDSRERSQHWIKREWPVREKLKIGSKNVIEEALVDREKILLPQLHIKLGLIKKFVKALDKEGRCFKHLLHAFPGLSTAKVIKPLWV
;
A
#
# COMPACT_ATOMS: atom_id res chain seq x y z
N MET A 1 -9.98 -1.35 -2.48
CA MET A 1 -8.51 -1.26 -2.80
C MET A 1 -8.31 -1.43 -4.30
N TRP A 2 -8.86 -0.53 -5.12
CA TRP A 2 -8.85 -0.66 -6.59
C TRP A 2 -7.76 0.19 -7.26
N GLY A 3 -7.36 1.33 -6.65
CA GLY A 3 -6.40 2.27 -7.27
C GLY A 3 -5.03 1.67 -7.60
N PHE A 4 -4.40 0.93 -6.69
CA PHE A 4 -3.11 0.29 -6.96
C PHE A 4 -3.19 -0.86 -7.97
N LYS A 5 -4.35 -1.50 -8.09
CA LYS A 5 -4.58 -2.57 -9.05
C LYS A 5 -4.60 -2.01 -10.48
N VAL A 6 -5.23 -0.85 -10.67
CA VAL A 6 -5.24 -0.14 -11.97
C VAL A 6 -3.82 0.29 -12.36
N ILE A 7 -3.04 0.84 -11.43
CA ILE A 7 -1.64 1.21 -11.71
C ILE A 7 -0.82 -0.02 -12.12
N ALA A 8 -0.98 -1.14 -11.41
CA ALA A 8 -0.29 -2.37 -11.77
C ALA A 8 -0.64 -2.83 -13.20
N MET A 9 -1.92 -2.77 -13.60
CA MET A 9 -2.35 -3.09 -14.95
C MET A 9 -1.77 -2.13 -16.00
N LEU A 10 -1.81 -0.81 -15.75
CA LEU A 10 -1.29 0.20 -16.67
C LEU A 10 0.21 0.09 -16.89
N LEU A 11 0.95 -0.35 -15.86
CA LEU A 11 2.41 -0.49 -15.91
C LEU A 11 2.88 -1.92 -16.21
N GLY A 12 1.97 -2.82 -16.59
CA GLY A 12 2.30 -4.21 -16.94
C GLY A 12 2.88 -5.01 -15.77
N LEU A 13 2.55 -4.66 -14.52
CA LEU A 13 2.99 -5.38 -13.33
C LEU A 13 2.06 -6.55 -12.99
N GLN A 14 2.66 -7.65 -12.55
CA GLN A 14 1.95 -8.79 -12.00
C GLN A 14 1.16 -8.38 -10.76
N GLY A 15 -0.16 -8.62 -10.78
CA GLY A 15 -1.03 -8.40 -9.64
C GLY A 15 -0.89 -9.45 -8.53
N GLY A 16 -1.50 -9.18 -7.39
CA GLY A 16 -1.52 -10.09 -6.24
C GLY A 16 -0.34 -9.87 -5.27
N ASN A 17 0.01 -10.91 -4.50
CA ASN A 17 1.08 -10.84 -3.50
C ASN A 17 2.44 -11.19 -4.13
N THR A 18 3.04 -10.21 -4.80
CA THR A 18 4.24 -10.42 -5.62
C THR A 18 5.51 -9.92 -4.90
N LYS A 19 6.69 -10.46 -5.28
CA LYS A 19 7.98 -10.16 -4.65
C LYS A 19 8.41 -8.68 -4.76
N TYR A 20 8.24 -8.07 -5.92
CA TYR A 20 8.60 -6.69 -6.24
C TYR A 20 7.37 -5.89 -6.69
N PRO A 21 6.46 -5.53 -5.78
CA PRO A 21 5.17 -4.92 -6.12
C PRO A 21 5.27 -3.42 -6.46
N CYS A 22 6.39 -2.77 -6.18
CA CYS A 22 6.57 -1.34 -6.39
C CYS A 22 7.08 -1.04 -7.82
N PHE A 23 6.47 -0.05 -8.47
CA PHE A 23 6.87 0.44 -9.79
C PHE A 23 7.95 1.52 -9.74
N LEU A 24 8.18 2.13 -8.58
CA LEU A 24 9.18 3.20 -8.36
C LEU A 24 10.52 2.64 -7.88
N CYS A 25 10.50 1.59 -7.08
CA CYS A 25 11.70 1.01 -6.48
C CYS A 25 11.65 -0.52 -6.47
N GLU A 26 12.78 -1.12 -6.18
CA GLU A 26 12.99 -2.57 -6.15
C GLU A 26 12.76 -3.13 -4.75
N TRP A 27 11.73 -2.62 -4.06
CA TRP A 27 11.35 -3.10 -2.74
C TRP A 27 10.99 -4.59 -2.78
N ASP A 28 11.72 -5.40 -2.01
CA ASP A 28 11.47 -6.83 -1.86
C ASP A 28 10.47 -7.07 -0.72
N SER A 29 9.23 -7.39 -1.07
CA SER A 29 8.15 -7.67 -0.11
C SER A 29 8.39 -8.95 0.70
N ARG A 30 9.34 -9.80 0.29
CA ARG A 30 9.70 -11.05 0.97
C ARG A 30 10.88 -10.89 1.94
N GLU A 31 11.64 -9.80 1.82
CA GLU A 31 12.84 -9.56 2.65
C GLU A 31 12.48 -9.02 4.04
N ARG A 32 12.05 -9.91 4.94
CA ARG A 32 11.57 -9.53 6.28
C ARG A 32 12.66 -9.02 7.22
N SER A 33 13.93 -9.40 7.00
CA SER A 33 15.01 -9.03 7.93
C SER A 33 15.37 -7.54 7.83
N GLN A 34 15.30 -6.99 6.61
CA GLN A 34 15.67 -5.60 6.34
C GLN A 34 14.46 -4.66 6.28
N HIS A 35 13.21 -5.15 6.41
CA HIS A 35 12.00 -4.34 6.23
C HIS A 35 11.92 -3.09 7.10
N TRP A 36 12.47 -3.13 8.31
CA TRP A 36 12.41 -2.01 9.27
C TRP A 36 13.73 -1.24 9.41
N ILE A 37 14.81 -1.78 8.83
CA ILE A 37 16.16 -1.22 8.90
C ILE A 37 16.45 -0.42 7.62
N LYS A 38 16.17 -1.03 6.47
CA LYS A 38 16.42 -0.45 5.17
C LYS A 38 15.29 0.49 4.76
N ARG A 39 15.59 1.79 4.84
CA ARG A 39 14.66 2.86 4.44
C ARG A 39 14.63 3.09 2.93
N GLU A 40 15.79 2.95 2.28
CA GLU A 40 15.96 3.23 0.86
C GLU A 40 16.18 1.93 0.09
N TRP A 41 15.36 1.72 -0.93
CA TRP A 41 15.48 0.61 -1.86
C TRP A 41 15.96 1.13 -3.22
N PRO A 42 16.73 0.33 -3.99
CA PRO A 42 17.20 0.74 -5.29
C PRO A 42 16.05 1.27 -6.14
N VAL A 43 16.26 2.40 -6.80
CA VAL A 43 15.30 2.96 -7.74
C VAL A 43 15.14 1.98 -8.89
N ARG A 44 13.91 1.78 -9.33
CA ARG A 44 13.64 0.94 -10.50
C ARG A 44 13.87 1.80 -11.73
N GLU A 45 15.00 1.67 -12.39
CA GLU A 45 15.31 2.52 -13.56
C GLU A 45 14.35 2.27 -14.74
N LYS A 46 14.09 1.01 -15.06
CA LYS A 46 13.27 0.60 -16.21
C LYS A 46 12.31 -0.55 -15.87
N LEU A 47 11.15 -0.57 -16.51
CA LEU A 47 10.20 -1.68 -16.46
C LEU A 47 10.56 -2.73 -17.51
N LYS A 48 11.59 -3.55 -17.24
CA LYS A 48 12.00 -4.63 -18.15
C LYS A 48 11.05 -5.82 -18.03
N ILE A 49 10.36 -6.16 -19.12
CA ILE A 49 9.48 -7.32 -19.23
C ILE A 49 10.22 -8.61 -18.84
N GLY A 50 9.55 -9.48 -18.07
CA GLY A 50 10.11 -10.72 -17.53
C GLY A 50 11.00 -10.52 -16.29
N SER A 51 11.21 -9.29 -15.83
CA SER A 51 12.03 -8.97 -14.67
C SER A 51 11.22 -8.28 -13.58
N LYS A 52 11.51 -8.62 -12.30
CA LYS A 52 10.97 -7.94 -11.11
C LYS A 52 9.46 -7.70 -11.21
N ASN A 53 8.75 -8.72 -11.68
CA ASN A 53 7.29 -8.81 -11.77
C ASN A 53 6.65 -7.90 -12.84
N VAL A 54 7.43 -7.40 -13.80
CA VAL A 54 6.89 -6.81 -15.04
C VAL A 54 6.58 -7.97 -15.97
N ILE A 55 5.30 -8.15 -16.32
CA ILE A 55 4.82 -9.22 -17.19
C ILE A 55 4.43 -8.72 -18.58
N GLU A 56 4.11 -7.44 -18.70
CA GLU A 56 3.67 -6.82 -19.95
C GLU A 56 4.32 -5.44 -20.14
N GLU A 57 4.21 -4.91 -21.35
CA GLU A 57 4.61 -3.53 -21.66
C GLU A 57 3.69 -2.52 -20.95
N ALA A 58 4.26 -1.38 -20.54
CA ALA A 58 3.50 -0.31 -19.91
C ALA A 58 2.66 0.45 -20.97
N LEU A 59 1.37 0.64 -20.68
CA LEU A 59 0.45 1.39 -21.55
C LEU A 59 0.55 2.92 -21.35
N VAL A 60 1.14 3.35 -20.24
CA VAL A 60 1.27 4.76 -19.86
C VAL A 60 2.67 4.98 -19.30
N ASP A 61 3.27 6.13 -19.63
CA ASP A 61 4.54 6.54 -19.03
C ASP A 61 4.42 6.59 -17.51
N ARG A 62 5.39 6.00 -16.83
CA ARG A 62 5.43 5.92 -15.36
C ARG A 62 5.33 7.31 -14.72
N GLU A 63 5.97 8.30 -15.33
CA GLU A 63 6.04 9.68 -14.85
C GLU A 63 4.68 10.39 -14.94
N LYS A 64 3.74 9.86 -15.73
CA LYS A 64 2.37 10.37 -15.85
C LYS A 64 1.39 9.72 -14.86
N ILE A 65 1.85 8.77 -14.05
CA ILE A 65 0.99 8.10 -13.05
C ILE A 65 0.79 9.01 -11.84
N LEU A 66 -0.48 9.37 -11.60
CA LEU A 66 -0.88 10.05 -10.37
C LEU A 66 -1.14 9.03 -9.26
N LEU A 67 -0.36 9.12 -8.17
CA LEU A 67 -0.58 8.27 -7.01
C LEU A 67 -1.94 8.59 -6.36
N PRO A 68 -2.75 7.57 -6.03
CA PRO A 68 -4.05 7.79 -5.39
C PRO A 68 -3.84 8.15 -3.91
N GLN A 69 -3.53 9.43 -3.64
CA GLN A 69 -3.16 9.95 -2.32
C GLN A 69 -4.17 9.56 -1.23
N LEU A 70 -5.46 9.61 -1.54
CA LEU A 70 -6.53 9.23 -0.62
C LEU A 70 -6.45 7.73 -0.24
N HIS A 71 -6.30 6.84 -1.22
CA HIS A 71 -6.22 5.40 -0.97
C HIS A 71 -5.00 5.01 -0.14
N ILE A 72 -3.88 5.72 -0.31
CA ILE A 72 -2.67 5.54 0.51
C ILE A 72 -2.96 5.95 1.96
N LYS A 73 -3.46 7.16 2.17
CA LYS A 73 -3.78 7.68 3.52
C LYS A 73 -4.79 6.77 4.24
N LEU A 74 -5.88 6.39 3.59
CA LEU A 74 -6.89 5.50 4.15
C LEU A 74 -6.31 4.11 4.47
N GLY A 75 -5.49 3.56 3.57
CA GLY A 75 -4.82 2.29 3.78
C GLY A 75 -3.88 2.29 4.99
N LEU A 76 -3.12 3.37 5.19
CA LEU A 76 -2.22 3.56 6.33
C LEU A 76 -3.00 3.71 7.64
N ILE A 77 -4.02 4.57 7.68
CA ILE A 77 -4.88 4.75 8.85
C ILE A 77 -5.53 3.42 9.25
N LYS A 78 -6.03 2.65 8.28
CA LYS A 78 -6.61 1.32 8.53
C LYS A 78 -5.60 0.37 9.18
N LYS A 79 -4.35 0.33 8.70
CA LYS A 79 -3.30 -0.51 9.30
C LYS A 79 -2.93 -0.03 10.70
N PHE A 80 -2.77 1.29 10.89
CA PHE A 80 -2.48 1.91 12.17
C PHE A 80 -3.55 1.57 13.22
N VAL A 81 -4.82 1.85 12.92
CA VAL A 81 -5.95 1.58 13.83
C VAL A 81 -6.08 0.09 14.12
N LYS A 82 -5.82 -0.78 13.15
CA LYS A 82 -5.80 -2.23 13.37
C LYS A 82 -4.70 -2.67 14.34
N ALA A 83 -3.53 -2.07 14.29
CA ALA A 83 -2.39 -2.41 15.15
C ALA A 83 -2.53 -1.88 16.59
N LEU A 84 -3.39 -0.88 16.84
CA LEU A 84 -3.63 -0.37 18.20
C LEU A 84 -4.19 -1.44 19.14
N ASP A 85 -3.77 -1.41 20.40
CA ASP A 85 -4.43 -2.11 21.49
C ASP A 85 -5.88 -1.61 21.64
N LYS A 86 -6.85 -2.52 21.58
CA LYS A 86 -8.28 -2.18 21.60
C LYS A 86 -8.77 -1.78 22.98
N GLU A 87 -8.08 -2.20 24.04
CA GLU A 87 -8.38 -1.81 25.41
C GLU A 87 -7.54 -0.60 25.87
N GLY A 88 -6.53 -0.25 25.07
CA GLY A 88 -5.59 0.83 25.33
C GLY A 88 -6.22 2.22 25.26
N ARG A 89 -5.61 3.15 26.01
CA ARG A 89 -6.06 4.56 26.09
C ARG A 89 -6.16 5.24 24.72
N CYS A 90 -5.23 4.94 23.79
CA CYS A 90 -5.23 5.52 22.45
C CYS A 90 -6.46 5.13 21.63
N PHE A 91 -6.89 3.86 21.71
CA PHE A 91 -8.06 3.41 20.97
C PHE A 91 -9.36 3.97 21.58
N LYS A 92 -9.43 4.05 22.92
CA LYS A 92 -10.54 4.71 23.63
C LYS A 92 -10.65 6.20 23.28
N HIS A 93 -9.52 6.90 23.20
CA HIS A 93 -9.48 8.29 22.75
C HIS A 93 -9.99 8.43 21.31
N LEU A 94 -9.62 7.50 20.43
CA LEU A 94 -10.08 7.51 19.05
C LEU A 94 -11.60 7.26 18.94
N LEU A 95 -12.18 6.38 19.75
CA LEU A 95 -13.65 6.22 19.83
C LEU A 95 -14.33 7.50 20.33
N HIS A 96 -13.75 8.16 21.32
CA HIS A 96 -14.27 9.42 21.84
C HIS A 96 -14.21 10.56 20.80
N ALA A 97 -13.14 10.63 20.00
CA ALA A 97 -13.01 11.60 18.92
C ALA A 97 -14.02 11.39 17.78
N PHE A 98 -14.53 10.16 17.63
CA PHE A 98 -15.49 9.79 16.59
C PHE A 98 -16.74 9.09 17.19
N PRO A 99 -17.56 9.81 17.97
CA PRO A 99 -18.65 9.20 18.75
C PRO A 99 -19.74 8.55 17.88
N GLY A 100 -19.88 8.95 16.62
CA GLY A 100 -20.82 8.36 15.65
C GLY A 100 -20.35 7.05 15.00
N LEU A 101 -19.13 6.59 15.30
CA LEU A 101 -18.59 5.34 14.75
C LEU A 101 -18.60 4.24 15.81
N SER A 102 -19.17 3.09 15.45
CA SER A 102 -19.04 1.90 16.28
C SER A 102 -17.60 1.37 16.26
N THR A 103 -17.21 0.65 17.31
CA THR A 103 -15.91 -0.03 17.41
C THR A 103 -15.60 -0.87 16.17
N ALA A 104 -16.59 -1.58 15.64
CA ALA A 104 -16.46 -2.36 14.41
C ALA A 104 -16.14 -1.49 13.18
N LYS A 105 -16.80 -0.33 13.04
CA LYS A 105 -16.56 0.63 11.94
C LYS A 105 -15.20 1.31 12.05
N VAL A 106 -14.68 1.47 13.26
CA VAL A 106 -13.34 2.03 13.50
C VAL A 106 -12.24 1.03 13.14
N ILE A 107 -12.39 -0.25 13.52
CA ILE A 107 -11.39 -1.30 13.23
C ILE A 107 -11.43 -1.75 11.77
N LYS A 108 -12.64 -1.85 11.22
CA LYS A 108 -12.91 -2.19 9.82
C LYS A 108 -13.75 -1.07 9.20
N PRO A 109 -13.13 0.07 8.87
CA PRO A 109 -13.82 1.08 8.09
C PRO A 109 -14.18 0.46 6.74
N LEU A 110 -15.47 0.48 6.41
CA LEU A 110 -16.05 0.00 5.16
C LEU A 110 -15.62 0.85 3.95
N TRP A 111 -15.01 2.01 4.19
CA TRP A 111 -14.53 2.96 3.20
C TRP A 111 -13.19 2.53 2.57
N VAL A 112 -13.12 1.40 1.84
CA VAL A 112 -11.96 1.01 0.98
C VAL A 112 -12.37 0.14 -0.19
#